data_AF-A0AAD6XTY5-F1
#
_entry.id   AF-A0AAD6XTY5-F1
#
_cell.length_a   1.000
_cell.length_b   1.000
_cell.length_c   1.000
_cell.angle_alpha   90.00
_cell.angle_beta   90.00
_cell.angle_gamma   90.00
#
_symmetry.space_group_name_H-M   'P 1'
#
loop_
_entity.id
_entity.type
_entity.pdbx_description
1 polymer ?
#
loop_
_entity_poly.entity_id
_entity_poly.type
_entity_poly.pdbx_seq_one_letter_code
_entity_poly.pdbx_strand_id
1 'polypeptide(L)'
;MLLYNPVTTPCQHTFCAKCLHRSLDHSNLCPLCRDALPGFSFFEDHPPNQTLQTLLLTAFPEMYAERGNAIDAEERDARLDTPIFVCMLIFPGHPTALHFFEPRYRLMLRRCLEQEVPSFGMIMPARQGAGSGLVQGQTDYGTMLEVRSVQMLADGRSMVETWSTYRFRILERGTLDGYTVGRIERIDDVPDDLTLTTVPGPTNEELMEICTSFLLQLRRGTAPWVVQRLNNVYGQPPTDPAAFSYWVALVLPIDEYEKAKLLPIRNARLRLQLVVHWIEQLNNNWWFASGCVII
;
A
#
# COMPACT_ATOMS: atom_id res chain seq x y z
N MET A 1 -14.95 18.88 -18.65
CA MET A 1 -13.64 18.27 -18.94
C MET A 1 -13.27 18.63 -20.36
N LEU A 2 -12.07 19.17 -20.60
CA LEU A 2 -11.62 19.58 -21.93
C LEU A 2 -11.30 18.33 -22.80
N LEU A 3 -11.48 18.42 -24.12
CA LEU A 3 -11.11 17.35 -25.06
C LEU A 3 -9.62 17.42 -25.42
N TYR A 4 -9.00 16.28 -25.71
CA TYR A 4 -7.61 16.17 -26.18
C TYR A 4 -7.56 15.28 -27.43
N ASN A 5 -6.94 15.78 -28.51
CA ASN A 5 -7.00 15.19 -29.86
C ASN A 5 -8.44 14.79 -30.23
N PRO A 6 -9.35 15.78 -30.38
CA PRO A 6 -10.78 15.52 -30.49
C PRO A 6 -11.12 14.76 -31.79
N VAL A 7 -11.87 13.66 -31.70
CA VAL A 7 -12.37 12.91 -32.87
C VAL A 7 -13.89 12.99 -32.90
N THR A 8 -14.44 13.41 -34.03
CA THR A 8 -15.89 13.51 -34.25
C THR A 8 -16.39 12.26 -34.96
N THR A 9 -17.32 11.56 -34.33
CA THR A 9 -17.94 10.34 -34.85
C THR A 9 -19.01 10.65 -35.92
N PRO A 10 -19.45 9.66 -36.74
CA PRO A 10 -20.53 9.88 -37.72
C PRO A 10 -21.86 10.35 -37.12
N CYS A 11 -22.14 9.97 -35.86
CA CYS A 11 -23.29 10.46 -35.10
C CYS A 11 -23.09 11.88 -34.52
N GLN A 12 -22.04 12.60 -34.94
CA GLN A 12 -21.70 13.98 -34.59
C GLN A 12 -21.28 14.22 -33.13
N HIS A 13 -21.13 13.17 -32.32
CA HIS A 13 -20.52 13.28 -31.00
C HIS A 13 -19.00 13.32 -31.09
N THR A 14 -18.36 14.13 -30.24
CA THR A 14 -16.90 14.29 -30.22
C THR A 14 -16.32 13.80 -28.89
N PHE A 15 -15.23 13.04 -28.97
CA PHE A 15 -14.51 12.48 -27.82
C PHE A 15 -13.01 12.76 -27.92
N CYS A 16 -12.25 12.53 -26.85
CA CYS A 16 -10.78 12.41 -26.99
C CYS A 16 -10.49 11.14 -27.79
N ALA A 17 -9.51 11.16 -28.71
CA ALA A 17 -9.17 9.98 -29.54
C ALA A 17 -8.99 8.70 -28.70
N LYS A 18 -8.09 8.75 -27.71
CA LYS A 18 -7.80 7.63 -26.78
C LYS A 18 -9.03 7.19 -25.96
N CYS A 19 -9.91 8.12 -25.58
CA CYS A 19 -11.14 7.78 -24.85
C CYS A 19 -12.15 7.04 -25.73
N LEU A 20 -12.26 7.43 -27.02
CA LEU A 20 -13.11 6.72 -27.97
C LEU A 20 -12.57 5.32 -28.25
N HIS A 21 -11.25 5.19 -28.48
CA HIS A 21 -10.60 3.89 -28.70
C HIS A 21 -10.88 2.91 -27.56
N ARG A 22 -10.67 3.33 -26.30
CA ARG A 22 -10.99 2.50 -25.11
C ARG A 22 -12.46 2.08 -25.03
N SER A 23 -13.39 2.90 -25.52
CA SER A 23 -14.80 2.51 -25.56
C SER A 23 -15.07 1.46 -26.63
N LEU A 24 -14.42 1.57 -27.79
CA LEU A 24 -14.59 0.67 -28.92
C LEU A 24 -14.00 -0.73 -28.65
N ASP A 25 -13.05 -0.86 -27.73
CA ASP A 25 -12.55 -2.16 -27.24
C ASP A 25 -13.65 -3.01 -26.60
N HIS A 26 -14.71 -2.38 -26.09
CA HIS A 26 -15.81 -3.06 -25.40
C HIS A 26 -17.12 -3.05 -26.20
N SER A 27 -17.41 -1.99 -26.96
CA SER A 27 -18.68 -1.82 -27.66
C SER A 27 -18.55 -0.85 -28.83
N ASN A 28 -19.04 -1.26 -30.01
CA ASN A 28 -19.14 -0.42 -31.20
C ASN A 28 -20.35 0.54 -31.19
N LEU A 29 -20.80 0.95 -30.00
CA LEU A 29 -21.91 1.90 -29.83
C LEU A 29 -21.37 3.21 -29.28
N CYS A 30 -21.92 4.33 -29.76
CA CYS A 30 -21.56 5.64 -29.24
C CYS A 30 -21.86 5.75 -27.73
N PRO A 31 -20.89 6.17 -26.90
CA PRO A 31 -21.11 6.34 -25.45
C PRO A 31 -22.22 7.32 -25.07
N LEU A 32 -22.60 8.23 -25.98
CA LEU A 32 -23.60 9.27 -25.73
C LEU A 32 -24.98 8.92 -26.29
N CYS A 33 -25.12 8.65 -27.59
CA CYS A 33 -26.42 8.35 -28.22
C CYS A 33 -26.70 6.87 -28.45
N ARG A 34 -25.70 5.99 -28.25
CA ARG A 34 -25.77 4.55 -28.55
C ARG A 34 -25.97 4.18 -30.01
N ASP A 35 -25.79 5.12 -30.95
CA ASP A 35 -25.76 4.80 -32.37
C ASP A 35 -24.59 3.86 -32.69
N ALA A 36 -24.78 2.99 -33.68
CA ALA A 36 -23.73 2.11 -34.18
C ALA A 36 -22.60 2.94 -34.79
N LEU A 37 -21.39 2.74 -34.28
CA LEU A 37 -20.17 3.37 -34.78
C LEU A 37 -19.36 2.35 -35.60
N PRO A 38 -18.53 2.84 -36.55
CA PRO A 38 -17.45 2.04 -37.09
C PRO A 38 -16.56 1.49 -35.96
N GLY A 39 -15.99 0.29 -36.15
CA GLY A 39 -15.11 -0.32 -35.16
C GLY A 39 -13.75 0.38 -35.03
N PHE A 40 -12.92 -0.12 -34.12
CA PHE A 40 -11.59 0.41 -33.81
C PHE A 40 -10.73 0.75 -35.05
N SER A 41 -10.66 -0.15 -36.04
CA SER A 41 -9.83 0.00 -37.24
C SER A 41 -10.19 1.22 -38.10
N PHE A 42 -11.42 1.72 -38.02
CA PHE A 42 -11.82 2.94 -38.72
C PHE A 42 -11.26 4.20 -38.03
N PHE A 43 -11.13 4.15 -36.71
CA PHE A 43 -10.75 5.28 -35.87
C PHE A 43 -9.25 5.30 -35.51
N GLU A 44 -8.51 4.22 -35.75
CA GLU A 44 -7.09 4.07 -35.37
C GLU A 44 -6.23 5.25 -35.88
N ASP A 45 -6.32 5.54 -37.19
CA ASP A 45 -5.56 6.62 -37.85
C ASP A 45 -6.43 7.85 -38.16
N HIS A 46 -7.60 7.98 -37.53
CA HIS A 46 -8.52 9.06 -37.86
C HIS A 46 -7.96 10.40 -37.37
N PRO A 47 -7.81 11.41 -38.25
CA PRO A 47 -7.26 12.69 -37.84
C PRO A 47 -8.19 13.40 -36.85
N PRO A 48 -7.63 14.24 -35.96
CA PRO A 48 -8.44 15.05 -35.06
C PRO A 48 -9.29 16.05 -35.86
N ASN A 49 -10.43 16.43 -35.28
CA ASN A 49 -11.24 17.54 -35.77
C ASN A 49 -10.43 18.83 -35.64
N GLN A 50 -9.86 19.29 -36.76
CA GLN A 50 -8.94 20.40 -36.80
C GLN A 50 -9.55 21.69 -36.25
N THR A 51 -10.83 21.96 -36.55
CA THR A 51 -11.52 23.16 -36.06
C THR A 51 -11.62 23.15 -34.54
N LEU A 52 -12.06 22.04 -33.94
CA LEU A 52 -12.14 21.91 -32.48
C LEU A 52 -10.75 21.96 -31.86
N GLN A 53 -9.77 21.28 -32.44
CA GLN A 53 -8.41 21.28 -31.92
C GLN A 53 -7.79 22.69 -31.92
N THR A 54 -7.94 23.45 -33.01
CA THR A 54 -7.49 24.84 -33.09
C THR A 54 -8.20 25.72 -32.05
N LEU A 55 -9.52 25.57 -31.88
CA LEU A 55 -10.27 26.32 -30.87
C LEU A 55 -9.77 26.01 -29.45
N LEU A 56 -9.56 24.72 -29.12
CA LEU A 56 -9.10 24.29 -27.81
C LEU A 56 -7.69 24.80 -27.49
N LEU A 57 -6.75 24.67 -28.43
CA LEU A 57 -5.39 25.16 -28.28
C LEU A 57 -5.32 26.68 -28.19
N THR A 58 -6.20 27.40 -28.89
CA THR A 58 -6.20 28.88 -28.87
C THR A 58 -6.85 29.42 -27.60
N ALA A 59 -7.99 28.86 -27.19
CA ALA A 59 -8.76 29.36 -26.06
C ALA A 59 -8.28 28.82 -24.70
N PHE A 60 -7.74 27.60 -24.66
CA PHE A 60 -7.42 26.88 -23.42
C PHE A 60 -6.08 26.11 -23.50
N PRO A 61 -4.94 26.74 -23.88
CA PRO A 61 -3.67 26.05 -24.12
C PRO A 61 -3.17 25.27 -22.89
N GLU A 62 -3.22 25.88 -21.70
CA GLU A 62 -2.76 25.24 -20.46
C GLU A 62 -3.63 24.03 -20.10
N MET A 63 -4.96 24.21 -20.08
CA MET A 63 -5.89 23.11 -19.79
C MET A 63 -5.81 21.97 -20.83
N TYR A 64 -5.47 22.27 -22.09
CA TYR A 64 -5.25 21.26 -23.12
C TYR A 64 -3.98 20.45 -22.86
N ALA A 65 -2.88 21.13 -22.50
CA ALA A 65 -1.64 20.49 -22.11
C ALA A 65 -1.83 19.63 -20.85
N GLU A 66 -2.50 20.15 -19.83
CA GLU A 66 -2.86 19.41 -18.62
C GLU A 66 -3.70 18.17 -18.93
N ARG A 67 -4.67 18.29 -19.84
CA ARG A 67 -5.49 17.13 -20.25
C ARG A 67 -4.67 16.06 -20.96
N GLY A 68 -3.74 16.46 -21.84
CA GLY A 68 -2.80 15.54 -22.47
C GLY A 68 -1.94 14.81 -21.45
N ASN A 69 -1.34 15.56 -20.52
CA ASN A 69 -0.55 15.00 -19.43
C ASN A 69 -1.35 14.03 -18.56
N ALA A 70 -2.62 14.34 -18.27
CA ALA A 70 -3.51 13.48 -17.50
C ALA A 70 -3.82 12.17 -18.24
N ILE A 71 -4.10 12.22 -19.56
CA ILE A 71 -4.35 11.01 -20.36
C ILE A 71 -3.10 10.13 -20.42
N ASP A 72 -1.93 10.72 -20.65
CA ASP A 72 -0.68 9.97 -20.70
C ASP A 72 -0.30 9.39 -19.32
N ALA A 73 -0.64 10.09 -18.23
CA ALA A 73 -0.50 9.57 -16.88
C ALA A 73 -1.45 8.38 -16.62
N GLU A 74 -2.73 8.50 -16.98
CA GLU A 74 -3.71 7.41 -16.86
C GLU A 74 -3.25 6.15 -17.60
N GLU A 75 -2.70 6.29 -18.82
CA GLU A 75 -2.16 5.16 -19.58
C GLU A 75 -0.89 4.56 -18.97
N ARG A 76 0.02 5.39 -18.47
CA ARG A 76 1.21 4.89 -17.77
C ARG A 76 0.81 4.10 -16.53
N ASP A 77 -0.08 4.66 -15.72
CA ASP A 77 -0.53 4.09 -14.46
C ASP A 77 -1.34 2.81 -14.66
N ALA A 78 -2.11 2.72 -15.75
CA ALA A 78 -2.86 1.50 -16.11
C ALA A 78 -1.97 0.28 -16.42
N ARG A 79 -0.65 0.48 -16.66
CA ARG A 79 0.31 -0.62 -16.85
C ARG A 79 0.87 -1.15 -15.53
N LEU A 80 0.58 -0.50 -14.41
CA LEU A 80 0.99 -0.96 -13.09
C LEU A 80 0.00 -2.03 -12.60
N ASP A 81 0.54 -3.17 -12.21
CA ASP A 81 -0.22 -4.41 -11.98
C ASP A 81 -0.61 -4.63 -10.52
N THR A 82 0.09 -3.99 -9.58
CA THR A 82 -0.11 -4.25 -8.15
C THR A 82 -1.05 -3.22 -7.54
N PRO A 83 -2.29 -3.59 -7.14
CA PRO A 83 -3.16 -2.71 -6.37
C PRO A 83 -2.60 -2.49 -4.96
N ILE A 84 -2.65 -1.24 -4.49
CA ILE A 84 -2.10 -0.83 -3.20
C ILE A 84 -3.17 -0.15 -2.35
N PHE A 85 -3.44 -0.74 -1.19
CA PHE A 85 -4.30 -0.20 -0.15
C PHE A 85 -3.48 0.63 0.85
N VAL A 86 -3.89 1.87 1.10
CA VAL A 86 -3.22 2.77 2.05
C VAL A 86 -3.99 2.76 3.36
N CYS A 87 -3.45 2.15 4.42
CA CYS A 87 -4.19 1.95 5.66
C CYS A 87 -3.31 1.95 6.92
N MET A 88 -2.87 0.78 7.38
CA MET A 88 -2.13 0.62 8.63
C MET A 88 -0.88 -0.23 8.41
N LEU A 89 0.01 -0.24 9.40
CA LEU A 89 1.17 -1.12 9.39
C LEU A 89 0.72 -2.57 9.53
N ILE A 90 1.33 -3.45 8.74
CA ILE A 90 1.28 -4.89 8.95
C ILE A 90 2.63 -5.48 8.60
N PHE A 91 3.11 -6.42 9.41
CA PHE A 91 4.28 -7.21 9.08
C PHE A 91 3.89 -8.58 8.54
N PRO A 92 4.76 -9.26 7.78
CA PRO A 92 4.54 -10.62 7.30
C PRO A 92 4.14 -11.61 8.41
N GLY A 93 3.38 -12.64 8.07
CA GLY A 93 3.00 -13.74 8.97
C GLY A 93 1.86 -13.45 9.93
N HIS A 94 1.06 -12.41 9.67
CA HIS A 94 -0.02 -11.97 10.56
C HIS A 94 -1.37 -11.89 9.80
N PRO A 95 -2.47 -12.36 10.41
CA PRO A 95 -3.79 -12.17 9.84
C PRO A 95 -4.24 -10.71 10.01
N THR A 96 -5.08 -10.22 9.09
CA THR A 96 -5.65 -8.87 9.20
C THR A 96 -7.09 -8.87 8.70
N ALA A 97 -8.01 -8.29 9.48
CA ALA A 97 -9.40 -8.07 9.06
C ALA A 97 -9.57 -6.61 8.61
N LEU A 98 -10.11 -6.42 7.41
CA LEU A 98 -10.25 -5.11 6.76
C LEU A 98 -11.69 -4.87 6.32
N HIS A 99 -12.18 -3.65 6.53
CA HIS A 99 -13.51 -3.25 6.13
C HIS A 99 -13.45 -2.30 4.92
N PHE A 100 -13.91 -2.80 3.78
CA PHE A 100 -13.92 -2.08 2.51
C PHE A 100 -15.28 -1.41 2.31
N PHE A 101 -15.33 -0.09 2.55
CA PHE A 101 -16.54 0.71 2.37
C PHE A 101 -16.43 1.76 1.26
N GLU A 102 -15.24 2.29 0.99
CA GLU A 102 -15.03 3.28 -0.08
C GLU A 102 -15.21 2.65 -1.47
N PRO A 103 -15.95 3.30 -2.40
CA PRO A 103 -16.21 2.76 -3.74
C PRO A 103 -14.95 2.34 -4.52
N ARG A 104 -13.88 3.14 -4.46
CA ARG A 104 -12.60 2.84 -5.13
C ARG A 104 -11.97 1.52 -4.67
N TYR A 105 -12.01 1.24 -3.37
CA TYR A 105 -11.42 0.02 -2.81
C TYR A 105 -12.33 -1.18 -2.99
N ARG A 106 -13.65 -0.99 -3.09
CA ARG A 106 -14.60 -2.04 -3.50
C ARG A 106 -14.32 -2.52 -4.93
N LEU A 107 -14.02 -1.58 -5.84
CA LEU A 107 -13.59 -1.91 -7.21
C LEU A 107 -12.21 -2.61 -7.20
N MET A 108 -11.25 -2.09 -6.45
CA MET A 108 -9.93 -2.72 -6.29
C MET A 108 -10.06 -4.18 -5.83
N LEU A 109 -10.83 -4.44 -4.77
CA LEU A 109 -11.05 -5.79 -4.25
C LEU A 109 -11.69 -6.70 -5.29
N ARG A 110 -12.68 -6.22 -6.05
CA ARG A 110 -13.30 -7.01 -7.13
C ARG A 110 -12.27 -7.46 -8.15
N ARG A 111 -11.36 -6.57 -8.57
CA ARG A 111 -10.27 -6.89 -9.50
C ARG A 111 -9.26 -7.86 -8.90
N CYS A 112 -8.92 -7.72 -7.62
CA CYS A 112 -8.07 -8.69 -6.93
C CYS A 112 -8.68 -10.10 -6.95
N LEU A 113 -10.00 -10.22 -6.76
CA LEU A 113 -10.70 -11.50 -6.77
C LEU A 113 -10.78 -12.17 -8.16
N GLU A 114 -10.45 -11.45 -9.23
CA GLU A 114 -10.36 -12.01 -10.60
C GLU A 114 -9.01 -12.71 -10.84
N GLN A 115 -8.02 -12.52 -9.95
CA GLN A 115 -6.71 -13.17 -10.04
C GLN A 115 -6.76 -14.60 -9.47
N GLU A 116 -5.86 -15.48 -9.93
CA GLU A 116 -5.72 -16.85 -9.39
C GLU A 116 -5.40 -16.85 -7.89
N VAL A 117 -4.53 -15.92 -7.46
CA VAL A 117 -4.19 -15.68 -6.05
C VAL A 117 -4.60 -14.26 -5.70
N PRO A 118 -5.82 -14.06 -5.17
CA PRO A 118 -6.32 -12.74 -4.85
C PRO A 118 -5.44 -12.03 -3.83
N SER A 119 -4.78 -10.95 -4.25
CA SER A 119 -3.81 -10.25 -3.40
C SER A 119 -3.73 -8.75 -3.70
N PHE A 120 -3.25 -7.99 -2.72
CA PHE A 120 -2.96 -6.57 -2.88
C PHE A 120 -1.88 -6.13 -1.89
N GLY A 121 -1.10 -5.11 -2.26
CA GLY A 121 -0.13 -4.50 -1.37
C GLY A 121 -0.81 -3.61 -0.34
N MET A 122 -0.31 -3.57 0.89
CA MET A 122 -0.72 -2.58 1.88
C MET A 122 0.47 -1.74 2.33
N ILE A 123 0.29 -0.41 2.32
CA ILE A 123 1.28 0.55 2.82
C ILE A 123 0.65 1.45 3.90
N MET A 124 1.52 2.06 4.70
CA MET A 124 1.10 3.10 5.63
C MET A 124 0.84 4.44 4.94
N PRO A 125 -0.12 5.24 5.44
CA PRO A 125 -0.33 6.61 5.00
C PRO A 125 0.87 7.47 5.37
N ALA A 126 1.17 8.49 4.56
CA ALA A 126 2.18 9.48 4.89
C ALA A 126 1.89 10.15 6.25
N ARG A 127 2.94 10.36 7.05
CA ARG A 127 2.80 11.03 8.36
C ARG A 127 2.38 12.49 8.12
N GLN A 128 1.22 12.87 8.65
CA GLN A 128 0.73 14.25 8.53
C GLN A 128 1.73 15.22 9.18
N GLY A 129 2.05 16.33 8.50
CA GLY A 129 2.95 17.38 9.02
C GLY A 129 4.45 17.13 8.79
N ALA A 130 4.84 16.00 8.22
CA ALA A 130 6.22 15.78 7.81
C ALA A 130 6.46 16.38 6.41
N GLY A 131 7.41 17.31 6.30
CA GLY A 131 7.69 18.04 5.05
C GLY A 131 7.98 17.11 3.85
N SER A 132 7.63 17.58 2.66
CA SER A 132 7.59 16.87 1.36
C SER A 132 8.81 16.00 0.96
N GLY A 133 9.97 16.11 1.62
CA GLY A 133 11.23 15.50 1.17
C GLY A 133 11.72 14.25 1.90
N LEU A 134 11.36 14.04 3.18
CA LEU A 134 11.92 12.95 4.01
C LEU A 134 10.99 11.73 4.15
N VAL A 135 9.73 11.84 3.73
CA VAL A 135 8.66 10.84 3.97
C VAL A 135 8.50 9.85 2.82
N GLN A 136 8.89 10.23 1.60
CA GLN A 136 8.71 9.38 0.41
C GLN A 136 9.31 8.00 0.61
N GLY A 137 10.54 7.93 1.15
CA GLY A 137 11.23 6.66 1.35
C GLY A 137 10.56 5.69 2.34
N GLN A 138 9.71 6.16 3.25
CA GLN A 138 9.04 5.28 4.22
C GLN A 138 7.70 4.75 3.70
N THR A 139 6.95 5.56 2.94
CA THR A 139 5.67 5.14 2.34
C THR A 139 5.84 4.28 1.09
N ASP A 140 7.08 4.03 0.68
CA ASP A 140 7.40 3.12 -0.42
C ASP A 140 7.52 1.67 0.04
N TYR A 141 7.56 1.40 1.35
CA TYR A 141 7.60 0.03 1.87
C TYR A 141 6.22 -0.42 2.35
N GLY A 142 5.89 -1.67 2.05
CA GLY A 142 4.63 -2.27 2.45
C GLY A 142 4.74 -3.78 2.59
N THR A 143 3.59 -4.39 2.82
CA THR A 143 3.44 -5.83 2.95
C THR A 143 2.33 -6.31 2.04
N MET A 144 2.60 -7.36 1.26
CA MET A 144 1.63 -8.02 0.39
C MET A 144 0.64 -8.79 1.25
N LEU A 145 -0.65 -8.67 0.93
CA LEU A 145 -1.75 -9.33 1.62
C LEU A 145 -2.45 -10.27 0.64
N GLU A 146 -2.52 -11.55 1.00
CA GLU A 146 -3.35 -12.53 0.31
C GLU A 146 -4.75 -12.55 0.93
N VAL A 147 -5.79 -12.48 0.11
CA VAL A 147 -7.17 -12.52 0.57
C VAL A 147 -7.54 -13.96 0.90
N ARG A 148 -7.94 -14.21 2.16
CA ARG A 148 -8.34 -15.53 2.65
C ARG A 148 -9.85 -15.72 2.59
N SER A 149 -10.61 -14.70 2.95
CA SER A 149 -12.06 -14.75 2.90
C SER A 149 -12.65 -13.36 2.65
N VAL A 150 -13.82 -13.30 2.02
CA VAL A 150 -14.58 -12.07 1.79
C VAL A 150 -16.03 -12.30 2.18
N GLN A 151 -16.52 -11.48 3.10
CA GLN A 151 -17.94 -11.40 3.44
C GLN A 151 -18.53 -10.12 2.82
N MET A 152 -19.42 -10.29 1.84
CA MET A 152 -20.17 -9.19 1.24
C MET A 152 -21.36 -8.81 2.14
N LEU A 153 -21.53 -7.52 2.39
CA LEU A 153 -22.64 -6.95 3.15
C LEU A 153 -23.75 -6.47 2.18
N ALA A 154 -24.99 -6.35 2.68
CA ALA A 154 -26.16 -6.00 1.86
C ALA A 154 -26.08 -4.62 1.19
N ASP A 155 -25.32 -3.68 1.76
CA ASP A 155 -25.06 -2.36 1.21
C ASP A 155 -23.86 -2.33 0.23
N GLY A 156 -23.29 -3.51 -0.05
CA GLY A 156 -22.17 -3.72 -0.94
C GLY A 156 -20.80 -3.38 -0.34
N ARG A 157 -20.71 -3.09 0.96
CA ARG A 157 -19.45 -3.10 1.73
C ARG A 157 -18.95 -4.54 1.89
N SER A 158 -17.68 -4.70 2.25
CA SER A 158 -17.08 -6.03 2.43
C SER A 158 -16.22 -6.08 3.69
N MET A 159 -16.33 -7.17 4.46
CA MET A 159 -15.32 -7.56 5.44
C MET A 159 -14.37 -8.54 4.75
N VAL A 160 -13.07 -8.30 4.85
CA VAL A 160 -12.04 -9.06 4.16
C VAL A 160 -11.04 -9.56 5.18
N GLU A 161 -10.86 -10.87 5.27
CA GLU A 161 -9.77 -11.46 6.03
C GLU A 161 -8.59 -11.70 5.09
N THR A 162 -7.41 -11.25 5.51
CA THR A 162 -6.18 -11.41 4.75
C THR A 162 -5.09 -12.06 5.59
N TRP A 163 -4.09 -12.59 4.91
CA TRP A 163 -2.85 -13.06 5.50
C TRP A 163 -1.68 -12.28 4.90
N SER A 164 -0.85 -11.67 5.74
CA SER A 164 0.32 -10.95 5.26
C SER A 164 1.44 -11.90 4.86
N THR A 165 1.94 -11.78 3.63
CA THR A 165 2.85 -12.76 3.03
C THR A 165 4.30 -12.30 3.01
N TYR A 166 4.62 -11.25 2.25
CA TYR A 166 5.99 -10.77 2.08
C TYR A 166 6.04 -9.24 2.04
N ARG A 167 7.22 -8.67 2.30
CA ARG A 167 7.44 -7.22 2.22
C ARG A 167 7.78 -6.82 0.80
N PHE A 168 7.46 -5.60 0.43
CA PHE A 168 7.86 -5.06 -0.86
C PHE A 168 8.29 -3.60 -0.75
N ARG A 169 9.02 -3.15 -1.78
CA ARG A 169 9.30 -1.75 -2.06
C ARG A 169 8.56 -1.34 -3.34
N ILE A 170 7.95 -0.16 -3.34
CA ILE A 170 7.38 0.45 -4.54
C ILE A 170 8.52 1.04 -5.37
N LEU A 171 8.65 0.58 -6.61
CA LEU A 171 9.61 1.10 -7.59
C LEU A 171 9.00 2.23 -8.43
N GLU A 172 7.72 2.10 -8.76
CA GLU A 172 6.94 3.11 -9.48
C GLU A 172 5.53 3.16 -8.91
N ARG A 173 5.00 4.38 -8.75
CA ARG A 173 3.71 4.65 -8.12
C ARG A 173 2.80 5.38 -9.11
N GLY A 174 1.56 4.93 -9.21
CA GLY A 174 0.52 5.55 -10.00
C GLY A 174 -0.85 5.50 -9.31
N THR A 175 -1.86 5.98 -10.02
CA THR A 175 -3.27 5.95 -9.59
C THR A 175 -4.14 5.34 -10.69
N LEU A 176 -4.97 4.37 -10.32
CA LEU A 176 -5.93 3.75 -11.23
C LEU A 176 -7.30 3.76 -10.57
N ASP A 177 -8.30 4.36 -11.23
CA ASP A 177 -9.69 4.46 -10.75
C ASP A 177 -9.84 4.92 -9.28
N GLY A 178 -8.95 5.84 -8.88
CA GLY A 178 -8.97 6.49 -7.56
C GLY A 178 -8.21 5.76 -6.45
N TYR A 179 -7.65 4.57 -6.70
CA TYR A 179 -6.78 3.86 -5.75
C TYR A 179 -5.33 3.80 -6.26
N THR A 180 -4.39 3.58 -5.34
CA THR A 180 -2.95 3.52 -5.67
C THR A 180 -2.62 2.20 -6.36
N VAL A 181 -1.83 2.27 -7.41
CA VAL A 181 -1.21 1.12 -8.07
C VAL A 181 0.29 1.31 -8.10
N GLY A 182 1.06 0.22 -8.20
CA GLY A 182 2.51 0.33 -8.27
C GLY A 182 3.17 -0.85 -8.96
N ARG A 183 4.39 -0.61 -9.44
CA ARG A 183 5.34 -1.68 -9.74
C ARG A 183 6.15 -1.90 -8.47
N ILE A 184 6.21 -3.13 -7.99
CA ILE A 184 6.85 -3.46 -6.72
C ILE A 184 8.06 -4.37 -6.90
N GLU A 185 8.96 -4.33 -5.92
CA GLU A 185 10.06 -5.27 -5.74
C GLU A 185 9.84 -6.01 -4.42
N ARG A 186 9.84 -7.34 -4.47
CA ARG A 186 9.75 -8.18 -3.27
C ARG A 186 11.05 -8.10 -2.46
N ILE A 187 10.91 -7.96 -1.14
CA ILE A 187 12.01 -7.89 -0.19
C ILE A 187 12.01 -9.16 0.67
N ASP A 188 12.99 -10.02 0.40
CA ASP A 188 13.28 -11.19 1.22
C ASP A 188 14.48 -10.93 2.14
N ASP A 189 14.51 -11.68 3.25
CA ASP A 189 15.63 -11.65 4.19
C ASP A 189 16.89 -12.24 3.57
N VAL A 190 18.03 -11.66 3.95
CA VAL A 190 19.35 -12.20 3.64
C VAL A 190 19.71 -13.21 4.75
N PRO A 191 20.05 -14.46 4.40
CA PRO A 191 20.55 -15.45 5.35
C PRO A 191 21.69 -14.90 6.19
N ASP A 192 21.70 -15.21 7.49
CA ASP A 192 22.72 -14.74 8.43
C ASP A 192 24.14 -15.15 7.99
N ASP A 193 24.30 -16.32 7.38
CA ASP A 193 25.58 -16.86 6.88
C ASP A 193 26.22 -16.02 5.76
N LEU A 194 25.41 -15.25 5.01
CA LEU A 194 25.89 -14.37 3.94
C LEU A 194 26.27 -12.98 4.44
N THR A 195 25.96 -12.67 5.70
CA THR A 195 26.43 -11.46 6.35
C THR A 195 27.77 -11.74 7.01
N LEU A 196 28.87 -11.27 6.38
CA LEU A 196 30.27 -11.40 6.82
C LEU A 196 30.59 -10.70 8.15
N THR A 197 29.63 -10.57 9.04
CA THR A 197 29.73 -9.77 10.24
C THR A 197 29.65 -10.67 11.46
N THR A 198 30.81 -11.19 11.87
CA THR A 198 31.11 -11.44 13.28
C THR A 198 31.11 -10.11 14.04
N VAL A 199 29.95 -9.42 14.11
CA VAL A 199 29.83 -8.22 14.93
C VAL A 199 29.93 -8.68 16.39
N PRO A 200 30.92 -8.23 17.17
CA PRO A 200 30.93 -8.49 18.60
C PRO A 200 29.64 -7.93 19.22
N GLY A 201 28.91 -8.75 19.96
CA GLY A 201 27.63 -8.39 20.56
C GLY A 201 26.74 -9.61 20.81
N PRO A 202 25.57 -9.41 21.45
CA PRO A 202 24.66 -10.49 21.82
C PRO A 202 24.14 -11.22 20.57
N THR A 203 24.06 -12.54 20.61
CA THR A 203 23.45 -13.45 19.61
C THR A 203 21.96 -13.14 19.37
N ASN A 204 21.35 -13.73 18.33
CA ASN A 204 19.92 -13.54 18.08
C ASN A 204 19.07 -14.08 19.23
N GLU A 205 19.49 -15.21 19.81
CA GLU A 205 18.88 -15.84 20.98
C GLU A 205 18.93 -14.90 22.20
N GLU A 206 20.10 -14.30 22.47
CA GLU A 206 20.25 -13.34 23.57
C GLU A 206 19.40 -12.08 23.34
N LEU A 207 19.32 -11.57 22.10
CA LEU A 207 18.45 -10.42 21.76
C LEU A 207 16.96 -10.76 21.96
N MET A 208 16.53 -11.96 21.55
CA MET A 208 15.17 -12.44 21.77
C MET A 208 14.86 -12.65 23.26
N GLU A 209 15.84 -13.10 24.04
CA GLU A 209 15.72 -13.23 25.49
C GLU A 209 15.54 -11.87 26.17
N ILE A 210 16.33 -10.85 25.79
CA ILE A 210 16.17 -9.48 26.27
C ILE A 210 14.73 -9.00 26.00
N CYS A 211 14.25 -9.17 24.76
CA CYS A 211 12.88 -8.80 24.38
C CYS A 211 11.83 -9.52 25.23
N THR A 212 11.97 -10.85 25.38
CA THR A 212 11.02 -11.67 26.14
C THR A 212 11.02 -11.31 27.62
N SER A 213 12.19 -11.05 28.21
CA SER A 213 12.32 -10.62 29.59
C SER A 213 11.59 -9.31 29.86
N PHE A 214 11.71 -8.35 28.94
CA PHE A 214 11.02 -7.07 29.01
C PHE A 214 9.49 -7.23 28.90
N LEU A 215 9.00 -8.06 27.98
CA LEU A 215 7.57 -8.36 27.88
C LEU A 215 7.00 -9.03 29.14
N LEU A 216 7.79 -9.91 29.79
CA LEU A 216 7.41 -10.50 31.08
C LEU A 216 7.37 -9.47 32.21
N GLN A 217 8.28 -8.49 32.21
CA GLN A 217 8.24 -7.37 33.15
C GLN A 217 7.00 -6.50 32.93
N LEU A 218 6.68 -6.15 31.68
CA LEU A 218 5.45 -5.43 31.34
C LEU A 218 4.19 -6.18 31.80
N ARG A 219 4.18 -7.52 31.68
CA ARG A 219 3.08 -8.37 32.16
C ARG A 219 2.92 -8.33 33.68
N ARG A 220 4.03 -8.36 34.41
CA ARG A 220 4.04 -8.40 35.89
C ARG A 220 3.80 -7.03 36.52
N GLY A 221 4.09 -5.95 35.80
CA GLY A 221 3.97 -4.56 36.27
C GLY A 221 2.63 -3.90 35.91
N THR A 222 2.72 -2.65 35.46
CA THR A 222 1.67 -1.60 35.46
C THR A 222 0.58 -1.76 34.39
N ALA A 223 0.66 -2.75 33.50
CA ALA A 223 -0.35 -2.95 32.45
C ALA A 223 -0.59 -4.44 32.07
N PRO A 224 -1.11 -5.28 32.99
CA PRO A 224 -1.38 -6.69 32.72
C PRO A 224 -2.31 -6.93 31.51
N TRP A 225 -3.23 -5.97 31.26
CA TRP A 225 -4.19 -6.00 30.17
C TRP A 225 -3.56 -5.84 28.78
N VAL A 226 -2.41 -5.15 28.67
CA VAL A 226 -1.68 -5.00 27.40
C VAL A 226 -1.21 -6.39 26.97
N VAL A 227 -0.51 -7.13 27.82
CA VAL A 227 0.07 -8.43 27.45
C VAL A 227 -0.99 -9.54 27.29
N GLN A 228 -2.08 -9.49 28.05
CA GLN A 228 -3.16 -10.48 27.92
C GLN A 228 -3.93 -10.36 26.59
N ARG A 229 -4.11 -9.12 26.09
CA ARG A 229 -4.69 -8.89 24.77
C ARG A 229 -3.71 -9.26 23.65
N LEU A 230 -2.40 -9.07 23.87
CA LEU A 230 -1.34 -9.41 22.91
C LEU A 230 -1.24 -10.91 22.61
N ASN A 231 -1.28 -11.78 23.62
CA ASN A 231 -1.29 -13.24 23.40
C ASN A 231 -2.55 -13.70 22.64
N ASN A 232 -3.69 -13.05 22.88
CA ASN A 232 -4.95 -13.37 22.21
C ASN A 232 -5.01 -12.85 20.76
N VAL A 233 -4.28 -11.78 20.45
CA VAL A 233 -4.30 -11.13 19.12
C VAL A 233 -3.18 -11.63 18.21
N TYR A 234 -1.97 -11.85 18.74
CA TYR A 234 -0.79 -12.20 17.95
C TYR A 234 -0.23 -13.60 18.21
N GLY A 235 -0.86 -14.37 19.12
CA GLY A 235 -0.45 -15.74 19.42
C GLY A 235 0.82 -15.85 20.28
N GLN A 236 1.44 -17.04 20.26
CA GLN A 236 2.69 -17.32 20.98
C GLN A 236 3.89 -16.71 20.24
N PRO A 237 4.95 -16.31 20.97
CA PRO A 237 6.17 -15.80 20.34
C PRO A 237 6.78 -16.85 19.39
N PRO A 238 7.10 -16.49 18.14
CA PRO A 238 7.81 -17.35 17.22
C PRO A 238 9.22 -17.70 17.72
N THR A 239 9.74 -18.87 17.36
CA THR A 239 11.13 -19.27 17.64
C THR A 239 12.12 -18.79 16.59
N ASP A 240 11.65 -18.54 15.37
CA ASP A 240 12.47 -18.01 14.28
C ASP A 240 12.78 -16.51 14.53
N PRO A 241 14.06 -16.09 14.50
CA PRO A 241 14.45 -14.71 14.75
C PRO A 241 13.80 -13.70 13.80
N ALA A 242 13.63 -14.06 12.53
CA ALA A 242 13.04 -13.17 11.53
C ALA A 242 11.57 -12.90 11.84
N ALA A 243 10.78 -13.93 12.08
CA ALA A 243 9.38 -13.83 12.49
C ALA A 243 9.22 -13.16 13.86
N PHE A 244 10.06 -13.52 14.84
CA PHE A 244 10.01 -12.95 16.18
C PHE A 244 10.23 -11.43 16.15
N SER A 245 11.18 -10.94 15.33
CA SER A 245 11.47 -9.51 15.23
C SER A 245 10.27 -8.65 14.83
N TYR A 246 9.36 -9.19 14.00
CA TYR A 246 8.12 -8.53 13.64
C TYR A 246 7.04 -8.69 14.71
N TRP A 247 6.91 -9.91 15.24
CA TRP A 247 5.95 -10.20 16.30
C TRP A 247 6.16 -9.29 17.51
N VAL A 248 7.41 -9.18 18.00
CA VAL A 248 7.72 -8.32 19.15
C VAL A 248 7.47 -6.85 18.85
N ALA A 249 7.74 -6.39 17.62
CA ALA A 249 7.48 -5.00 17.25
C ALA A 249 5.99 -4.64 17.31
N LEU A 250 5.09 -5.55 16.92
CA LEU A 250 3.63 -5.34 17.06
C LEU A 250 3.19 -5.27 18.52
N VAL A 251 3.93 -5.92 19.42
CA VAL A 251 3.65 -6.01 20.85
C VAL A 251 4.11 -4.75 21.59
N LEU A 252 5.18 -4.11 21.14
CA LEU A 252 5.74 -2.93 21.80
C LEU A 252 4.87 -1.67 21.60
N PRO A 253 4.71 -0.82 22.64
CA PRO A 253 3.98 0.45 22.55
C PRO A 253 4.85 1.55 21.90
N ILE A 254 5.25 1.29 20.66
CA ILE A 254 6.04 2.20 19.82
C ILE A 254 5.13 2.80 18.74
N ASP A 255 5.43 4.02 18.30
CA ASP A 255 4.73 4.67 17.19
C ASP A 255 4.83 3.80 15.91
N GLU A 256 3.72 3.63 15.19
CA GLU A 256 3.67 2.74 14.01
C GLU A 256 4.64 3.18 12.90
N TYR A 257 4.94 4.47 12.76
CA TYR A 257 5.94 4.91 11.79
C TYR A 257 7.35 4.55 12.24
N GLU A 258 7.64 4.50 13.53
CA GLU A 258 8.92 3.97 14.01
C GLU A 258 9.02 2.47 13.73
N LYS A 259 7.95 1.71 13.98
CA LYS A 259 7.88 0.28 13.64
C LYS A 259 8.08 0.03 12.14
N ALA A 260 7.51 0.86 11.27
CA ALA A 260 7.64 0.74 9.82
C ALA A 260 9.09 0.76 9.31
N LYS A 261 10.04 1.29 10.10
CA LYS A 261 11.49 1.24 9.78
C LYS A 261 12.03 -0.20 9.71
N LEU A 262 11.31 -1.19 10.24
CA LEU A 262 11.66 -2.61 10.11
C LEU A 262 11.38 -3.20 8.72
N LEU A 263 10.50 -2.59 7.93
CA LEU A 263 10.14 -3.09 6.60
C LEU A 263 11.35 -3.14 5.63
N PRO A 264 12.19 -2.10 5.50
CA PRO A 264 13.37 -2.15 4.62
C PRO A 264 14.52 -3.05 5.12
N ILE A 265 14.57 -3.40 6.41
CA ILE A 265 15.71 -4.11 6.99
C ILE A 265 15.66 -5.59 6.62
N ARG A 266 16.61 -6.06 5.81
CA ARG A 266 16.67 -7.43 5.28
C ARG A 266 17.39 -8.44 6.18
N ASN A 267 17.88 -8.02 7.34
CA ASN A 267 18.59 -8.88 8.26
C ASN A 267 17.85 -8.92 9.61
N ALA A 268 17.52 -10.12 10.06
CA ALA A 268 16.73 -10.35 11.28
C ALA A 268 17.45 -9.82 12.53
N ARG A 269 18.76 -10.02 12.62
CA ARG A 269 19.60 -9.51 13.70
C ARG A 269 19.54 -7.99 13.82
N LEU A 270 19.66 -7.26 12.70
CA LEU A 270 19.53 -5.80 12.71
C LEU A 270 18.14 -5.34 13.15
N ARG A 271 17.08 -6.07 12.77
CA ARG A 271 15.73 -5.79 13.27
C ARG A 271 15.64 -5.99 14.78
N LEU A 272 16.17 -7.10 15.31
CA LEU A 272 16.20 -7.38 16.74
C LEU A 272 16.99 -6.33 17.53
N GLN A 273 18.14 -5.89 17.01
CA GLN A 273 18.92 -4.82 17.64
C GLN A 273 18.14 -3.51 17.73
N LEU A 274 17.41 -3.14 16.68
CA LEU A 274 16.56 -1.95 16.70
C LEU A 274 15.41 -2.08 17.71
N VAL A 275 14.80 -3.27 17.81
CA VAL A 275 13.78 -3.55 18.82
C VAL A 275 14.35 -3.43 20.24
N VAL A 276 15.53 -4.01 20.50
CA VAL A 276 16.19 -3.90 21.81
C VAL A 276 16.52 -2.45 22.13
N HIS A 277 16.98 -1.68 21.16
CA HIS A 277 17.21 -0.25 21.34
C HIS A 277 15.93 0.51 21.75
N TRP A 278 14.79 0.19 21.15
CA TRP A 278 13.50 0.76 21.59
C TRP A 278 13.15 0.38 23.03
N ILE A 279 13.41 -0.88 23.42
CA ILE A 279 13.19 -1.34 24.79
C ILE A 279 14.08 -0.57 25.78
N GLU A 280 15.35 -0.36 25.46
CA GLU A 280 16.27 0.44 26.28
C GLU A 280 15.79 1.89 26.44
N GLN A 281 15.32 2.52 25.34
CA GLN A 281 14.75 3.86 25.39
C GLN A 281 13.49 3.94 26.25
N LEU A 282 12.59 2.97 26.08
CA LEU A 282 11.41 2.84 26.91
C LEU A 282 11.80 2.69 28.39
N ASN A 283 12.86 1.92 28.68
CA ASN A 283 13.35 1.79 30.04
C ASN A 283 13.92 3.11 30.60
N ASN A 284 14.74 3.80 29.84
CA ASN A 284 15.29 5.06 30.29
C ASN A 284 14.21 6.13 30.51
N ASN A 285 13.16 6.14 29.69
CA ASN A 285 12.08 7.11 29.79
C ASN A 285 11.05 6.77 30.88
N TRP A 286 10.76 5.48 31.14
CA TRP A 286 9.79 5.08 32.16
C TRP A 286 10.31 5.23 33.60
N TRP A 287 11.62 5.10 33.83
CA TRP A 287 12.18 5.13 35.18
C TRP A 287 12.23 6.55 35.78
N PHE A 288 12.19 7.62 34.98
CA PHE A 288 12.04 9.00 35.47
C PHE A 288 10.58 9.45 35.66
N ALA A 289 9.60 8.71 35.12
CA ALA A 289 8.17 9.05 35.26
C ALA A 289 7.51 8.48 36.53
N SER A 290 8.23 7.69 37.34
CA SER A 290 7.76 7.22 38.66
C SER A 290 7.75 8.33 39.74
N GLY A 291 7.89 9.60 39.35
CA GLY A 291 7.79 10.77 40.21
C GLY A 291 6.69 11.77 39.81
N CYS A 292 5.69 11.37 39.03
CA CYS A 292 4.56 12.26 38.73
C CYS A 292 3.36 11.95 39.64
N VAL A 293 3.15 12.81 40.63
CA VAL A 293 1.94 12.89 41.45
C VAL A 293 0.77 13.23 40.52
N ILE A 294 -0.22 12.34 40.46
CA ILE A 294 -1.51 12.62 39.85
C ILE A 294 -2.21 13.66 40.76
N ILE A 295 -2.52 14.83 40.20
CA ILE A 295 -3.59 15.70 40.69
C ILE A 295 -4.66 15.72 39.59
#